data_AF-A0A0G1Q6T9-F1
#
_entry.id   AF-A0A0G1Q6T9-F1
#
_cell.length_a   1.000
_cell.length_b   1.000
_cell.length_c   1.000
_cell.angle_alpha   90.00
_cell.angle_beta   90.00
_cell.angle_gamma   90.00
#
_symmetry.space_group_name_H-M   'P 1'
#
loop_
_entity.id
_entity.type
_entity.pdbx_description
1 polymer ?
#
loop_
_entity_poly.entity_id
_entity_poly.type
_entity_poly.pdbx_seq_one_letter_code
_entity_poly.pdbx_strand_id
1 'polypeptide(L)'
;MSTKEKMASAEAKVEEKIEQSKDTRILAAIGYLWILCLLPLLGKRESAFAQHHGKQGLVLTITSFIIWLVAWVPFIGWIIGFFGTIGLIALAVIGIQNALQGKYWEMPVLGQYAKRIKL
;
A
#
# COMPACT_ATOMS: atom_id res chain seq x y z
N MET A 1 -27.22 -12.44 25.56
CA MET A 1 -26.60 -12.58 24.23
C MET A 1 -26.95 -13.96 23.68
N SER A 2 -27.75 -14.00 22.61
CA SER A 2 -28.23 -15.21 21.94
C SER A 2 -27.08 -16.02 21.33
N THR A 3 -27.22 -17.34 21.23
CA THR A 3 -26.22 -18.24 20.60
C THR A 3 -25.81 -17.75 19.20
N LYS A 4 -26.74 -17.15 18.44
CA LYS A 4 -26.46 -16.56 17.12
C LYS A 4 -25.50 -15.37 17.18
N GLU A 5 -25.65 -14.50 18.19
CA GLU A 5 -24.79 -13.31 18.36
C GLU A 5 -23.36 -13.71 18.74
N LYS A 6 -23.20 -14.78 19.51
CA LYS A 6 -21.87 -15.31 19.88
C LYS A 6 -21.14 -15.90 18.68
N MET A 7 -21.86 -16.60 17.80
CA MET A 7 -21.29 -17.18 16.59
C MET A 7 -20.83 -16.10 15.60
N ALA A 8 -21.68 -15.10 15.33
CA ALA A 8 -21.33 -13.99 14.44
C ALA A 8 -20.12 -13.17 14.95
N SER A 9 -20.02 -12.93 16.25
CA SER A 9 -18.86 -12.25 16.84
C SER A 9 -17.57 -13.06 16.75
N ALA A 10 -17.66 -14.39 16.84
CA ALA A 10 -16.51 -15.28 16.68
C ALA A 10 -16.01 -15.31 15.23
N GLU A 11 -16.92 -15.38 14.26
CA GLU A 11 -16.62 -15.35 12.82
C GLU A 11 -15.92 -14.04 12.44
N ALA A 12 -16.46 -12.89 12.84
CA ALA A 12 -15.85 -11.58 12.58
C ALA A 12 -14.43 -11.47 13.18
N LYS A 13 -14.20 -12.00 14.39
CA LYS A 13 -12.86 -12.03 15.01
C LYS A 13 -11.88 -12.92 14.25
N VAL A 14 -12.34 -14.04 13.69
CA VAL A 14 -11.50 -14.93 12.89
C VAL A 14 -11.13 -14.26 11.57
N GLU A 15 -12.08 -13.60 10.93
CA GLU A 15 -11.89 -12.88 9.67
C GLU A 15 -10.93 -11.69 9.84
N GLU A 16 -11.11 -10.88 10.90
CA GLU A 16 -10.18 -9.82 11.27
C GLU A 16 -8.75 -10.36 11.51
N LYS A 17 -8.63 -11.51 12.20
CA LYS A 17 -7.33 -12.14 12.46
C LYS A 17 -6.65 -12.64 11.19
N ILE A 18 -7.41 -13.14 10.21
CA ILE A 18 -6.89 -13.57 8.91
C ILE A 18 -6.42 -12.35 8.10
N GLU A 19 -7.21 -11.27 8.12
CA GLU A 19 -6.89 -10.02 7.46
C GLU A 19 -5.60 -9.40 8.04
N GLN A 20 -5.41 -9.47 9.36
CA GLN A 20 -4.22 -8.98 10.05
C GLN A 20 -3.12 -10.05 10.24
N SER A 21 -3.20 -11.17 9.52
CA SER A 21 -2.17 -12.21 9.61
C SER A 21 -0.79 -11.67 9.22
N LYS A 22 0.27 -12.29 9.77
CA LYS A 22 1.66 -11.87 9.52
C LYS A 22 1.98 -11.86 8.03
N ASP A 23 1.54 -12.87 7.29
CA ASP A 23 1.81 -13.00 5.86
C ASP A 23 1.12 -11.91 5.05
N THR A 24 -0.12 -11.55 5.41
CA THR A 24 -0.84 -10.44 4.78
C THR A 24 -0.12 -9.11 5.02
N ARG A 25 0.38 -8.87 6.24
CA ARG A 25 1.17 -7.67 6.59
C ARG A 25 2.49 -7.58 5.84
N ILE A 26 3.21 -8.71 5.71
CA ILE A 26 4.47 -8.77 4.95
C ILE A 26 4.21 -8.49 3.47
N LEU A 27 3.20 -9.11 2.86
CA LEU A 27 2.86 -8.87 1.46
C LEU A 27 2.41 -7.43 1.21
N ALA A 28 1.60 -6.86 2.12
CA ALA A 28 1.21 -5.45 2.07
C ALA A 28 2.43 -4.51 2.11
N ALA A 29 3.42 -4.81 2.95
CA ALA A 29 4.65 -4.03 3.07
C ALA A 29 5.53 -4.15 1.81
N ILE A 30 5.70 -5.37 1.28
CA ILE A 30 6.40 -5.62 0.01
C ILE A 30 5.75 -4.84 -1.13
N GLY A 31 4.45 -4.56 -1.04
CA GLY A 31 3.74 -3.76 -2.03
C GLY A 31 4.30 -2.36 -2.29
N TYR A 32 5.06 -1.79 -1.36
CA TYR A 32 5.72 -0.49 -1.54
C TYR A 32 7.07 -0.56 -2.27
N LEU A 33 7.56 -1.77 -2.56
CA LEU A 33 8.81 -1.99 -3.27
C LEU A 33 8.57 -2.04 -4.78
N TRP A 34 8.35 -0.87 -5.37
CA TRP A 34 8.22 -0.69 -6.82
C TRP A 34 7.19 -1.66 -7.44
N ILE A 35 7.60 -2.44 -8.44
CA ILE A 35 6.73 -3.37 -9.17
C ILE A 35 6.17 -4.50 -8.30
N LEU A 36 6.76 -4.73 -7.12
CA LEU A 36 6.25 -5.72 -6.17
C LEU A 36 4.89 -5.33 -5.56
N CYS A 37 4.39 -4.12 -5.81
CA CYS A 37 2.98 -3.74 -5.58
C CYS A 37 1.98 -4.75 -6.16
N LEU A 38 2.33 -5.47 -7.21
CA LEU A 38 1.50 -6.51 -7.81
C LEU A 38 1.32 -7.74 -6.90
N LEU A 39 2.25 -8.01 -5.97
CA LEU A 39 2.18 -9.17 -5.09
C LEU A 39 0.99 -9.12 -4.11
N PRO A 40 0.77 -8.05 -3.30
CA PRO A 40 -0.45 -7.96 -2.51
C PRO A 40 -1.70 -7.82 -3.38
N LEU A 41 -1.63 -7.11 -4.51
CA LEU A 41 -2.78 -6.89 -5.39
C LEU A 41 -3.32 -8.19 -6.00
N LEU A 42 -2.44 -9.09 -6.45
CA LEU A 42 -2.81 -10.33 -7.11
C LEU A 42 -2.83 -11.53 -6.14
N GLY A 43 -1.95 -11.54 -5.14
CA GLY A 43 -1.80 -12.64 -4.19
C GLY A 43 -2.72 -12.56 -2.96
N LYS A 44 -3.32 -11.39 -2.67
CA LYS A 44 -4.22 -11.17 -1.52
C LYS A 44 -5.45 -10.35 -1.94
N ARG A 45 -6.18 -10.85 -2.94
CA ARG A 45 -7.38 -10.18 -3.52
C ARG A 45 -8.51 -9.95 -2.52
N GLU A 46 -8.74 -10.94 -1.66
CA GLU A 46 -9.82 -10.90 -0.66
C GLU A 46 -9.47 -10.08 0.60
N SER A 47 -8.21 -9.64 0.76
CA SER A 47 -7.82 -8.85 1.93
C SER A 47 -7.94 -7.37 1.63
N ALA A 48 -8.88 -6.69 2.29
CA ALA A 48 -9.03 -5.24 2.14
C ALA A 48 -7.75 -4.52 2.61
N PHE A 49 -7.09 -5.00 3.66
CA PHE A 49 -5.78 -4.49 4.11
C PHE A 49 -4.68 -4.59 3.04
N ALA A 50 -4.50 -5.76 2.43
CA ALA A 50 -3.49 -5.93 1.39
C ALA A 50 -3.82 -5.12 0.14
N GLN A 51 -5.10 -5.05 -0.25
CA GLN A 51 -5.55 -4.21 -1.36
C GLN A 51 -5.30 -2.72 -1.08
N HIS A 52 -5.54 -2.25 0.14
CA HIS A 52 -5.28 -0.87 0.55
C HIS A 52 -3.81 -0.49 0.37
N HIS A 53 -2.89 -1.25 0.95
CA HIS A 53 -1.45 -0.99 0.82
C HIS A 53 -0.93 -1.26 -0.60
N GLY A 54 -1.42 -2.30 -1.27
CA GLY A 54 -1.06 -2.64 -2.65
C GLY A 54 -1.43 -1.54 -3.65
N LYS A 55 -2.64 -0.96 -3.54
CA LYS A 55 -3.08 0.17 -4.38
C LYS A 55 -2.22 1.42 -4.15
N GLN A 56 -1.82 1.70 -2.91
CA GLN A 56 -0.89 2.80 -2.61
C GLN A 56 0.51 2.54 -3.17
N GLY A 57 1.01 1.31 -3.08
CA GLY A 57 2.24 0.88 -3.73
C GLY A 57 2.19 1.06 -5.25
N LEU A 58 1.07 0.72 -5.89
CA LEU A 58 0.88 0.91 -7.33
C LEU A 58 0.94 2.38 -7.73
N VAL A 59 0.26 3.27 -7.00
CA VAL A 59 0.33 4.72 -7.26
C VAL A 59 1.75 5.24 -7.06
N LEU A 60 2.45 4.79 -6.02
CA LEU A 60 3.84 5.16 -5.76
C LEU A 60 4.74 4.77 -6.93
N THR A 61 4.58 3.54 -7.45
CA THR A 61 5.35 3.00 -8.59
C THR A 61 5.07 3.74 -9.91
N ILE A 62 3.81 4.12 -10.16
CA ILE A 62 3.47 4.94 -11.34
C ILE A 62 4.09 6.33 -11.20
N THR A 63 3.98 6.93 -10.01
CA THR A 63 4.52 8.26 -9.75
C THR A 63 6.05 8.28 -9.87
N SER A 64 6.71 7.23 -9.37
CA SER A 64 8.16 7.11 -9.45
C SER A 64 8.64 6.90 -10.89
N PHE A 65 7.88 6.19 -11.73
CA PHE A 65 8.17 6.11 -13.16
C PHE A 65 8.03 7.48 -13.87
N ILE A 66 7.02 8.27 -13.52
CA ILE A 66 6.85 9.64 -14.05
C ILE A 66 8.02 10.54 -13.63
N ILE A 67 8.41 10.52 -12.35
CA ILE A 67 9.57 11.29 -11.86
C ILE A 67 10.85 10.86 -12.55
N TRP A 68 11.04 9.57 -12.78
CA TRP A 68 12.18 9.05 -13.54
C TRP A 68 12.21 9.60 -14.97
N LEU A 69 11.09 9.69 -15.67
CA LEU A 69 11.02 10.31 -17.01
C LEU A 69 11.34 11.81 -16.96
N VAL A 70 10.79 12.55 -15.99
CA VAL A 70 11.06 13.99 -15.83
C VAL A 70 12.54 14.25 -15.57
N ALA A 71 13.24 13.34 -14.89
CA ALA A 71 14.67 13.47 -14.58
C ALA A 71 15.58 13.48 -15.83
N TRP A 72 15.08 13.15 -17.01
CA TRP A 72 15.85 13.21 -18.26
C TRP A 72 16.01 14.65 -18.78
N VAL A 73 15.20 15.60 -18.30
CA VAL A 73 15.31 17.02 -18.67
C VAL A 73 16.45 17.68 -17.88
N PRO A 74 17.46 18.27 -18.54
CA PRO A 74 18.58 18.92 -17.86
C PRO A 74 18.15 20.07 -16.94
N PHE A 75 18.94 20.31 -15.89
CA PHE A 75 18.76 21.35 -14.87
C PHE A 75 17.48 21.19 -14.03
N ILE A 76 16.29 21.45 -14.59
CA ILE A 76 15.02 21.40 -13.85
C ILE A 76 14.59 19.97 -13.52
N GLY A 77 14.72 19.06 -14.49
CA GLY A 77 14.37 17.65 -14.30
C GLY A 77 15.27 16.99 -13.26
N TRP A 78 16.55 17.37 -13.18
CA TRP A 78 17.46 16.85 -12.15
C TRP A 78 17.05 17.25 -10.74
N ILE A 79 16.65 18.52 -10.54
CA ILE A 79 16.18 19.01 -9.24
C ILE A 79 14.89 18.26 -8.84
N ILE A 80 13.90 18.20 -9.75
CA ILE A 80 12.65 17.48 -9.50
C ILE A 80 12.91 16.00 -9.27
N GLY A 81 13.78 15.39 -10.06
CA GLY A 81 14.18 13.98 -9.95
C GLY A 81 14.80 13.66 -8.60
N PHE A 82 15.75 14.49 -8.15
CA PHE A 82 16.44 14.31 -6.89
C PHE A 82 15.48 14.41 -5.69
N PHE A 83 14.77 15.54 -5.55
CA PHE A 83 13.86 15.75 -4.41
C PHE A 83 12.62 14.85 -4.49
N GLY A 84 12.09 14.63 -5.69
CA GLY A 84 10.97 13.72 -5.93
C GLY A 84 11.30 12.28 -5.54
N THR A 85 12.48 11.79 -5.91
CA THR A 85 12.92 10.43 -5.53
C THR A 85 13.07 10.30 -4.02
N ILE A 86 13.64 11.29 -3.33
CA ILE A 86 13.75 11.29 -1.86
C ILE A 86 12.36 11.24 -1.21
N GLY A 87 11.42 12.07 -1.67
CA GLY A 87 10.06 12.08 -1.17
C GLY A 87 9.35 10.73 -1.37
N LEU A 88 9.50 10.12 -2.55
CA LEU A 88 8.91 8.81 -2.85
C LEU A 88 9.49 7.70 -1.98
N ILE A 89 10.80 7.69 -1.73
CA ILE A 89 11.45 6.73 -0.82
C ILE A 89 10.92 6.91 0.60
N ALA A 90 10.79 8.15 1.08
CA ALA A 90 10.22 8.42 2.41
C ALA A 90 8.79 7.88 2.54
N LEU A 91 7.94 8.11 1.54
CA LEU A 91 6.57 7.57 1.51
C LEU A 91 6.55 6.04 1.46
N ALA A 92 7.47 5.42 0.71
CA ALA A 92 7.62 3.96 0.67
C ALA A 92 7.94 3.40 2.07
N VAL A 93 8.93 3.97 2.75
CA VAL A 93 9.36 3.53 4.09
C VAL A 93 8.25 3.67 5.12
N ILE A 94 7.53 4.81 5.13
CA ILE A 94 6.39 5.03 6.03
C ILE A 94 5.27 4.04 5.72
N GLY A 95 5.00 3.77 4.44
CA GLY A 95 4.04 2.77 4.00
C GLY A 95 4.38 1.36 4.49
N ILE A 96 5.64 0.95 4.31
CA ILE A 96 6.19 -0.33 4.80
C ILE A 96 6.02 -0.45 6.30
N GLN A 97 6.42 0.58 7.06
CA GLN A 97 6.32 0.56 8.52
C GLN A 97 4.86 0.40 8.99
N ASN A 98 3.92 1.13 8.38
CA ASN A 98 2.50 1.02 8.74
C ASN A 98 1.91 -0.34 8.34
N ALA A 99 2.25 -0.84 7.15
CA ALA A 99 1.82 -2.16 6.69
C ALA A 99 2.32 -3.27 7.64
N LEU A 100 3.61 -3.22 8.00
CA LEU A 100 4.18 -4.15 8.97
C LEU A 100 3.56 -4.02 10.35
N GLN A 101 3.08 -2.84 10.76
CA GLN A 101 2.35 -2.64 12.02
C GLN A 101 0.87 -3.03 11.96
N GLY A 102 0.34 -3.39 10.78
CA GLY A 102 -1.09 -3.71 10.61
C GLY A 102 -1.99 -2.47 10.60
N LYS A 103 -1.44 -1.29 10.29
CA LYS A 103 -2.18 -0.02 10.32
C LYS A 103 -2.61 0.39 8.92
N TYR A 104 -3.90 0.68 8.75
CA TYR A 104 -4.45 1.33 7.57
C TYR A 104 -3.97 2.78 7.50
N TRP A 105 -2.81 2.98 6.88
CA TRP A 105 -2.23 4.30 6.68
C TRP A 105 -2.60 4.85 5.31
N GLU A 106 -3.05 6.09 5.27
CA GLU A 106 -3.30 6.81 4.02
C GLU A 106 -2.09 7.67 3.66
N MET A 107 -1.52 7.40 2.48
CA MET A 107 -0.39 8.12 1.95
C MET A 107 -0.79 9.57 1.68
N PRO A 108 -0.06 10.56 2.23
CA PRO A 108 -0.35 11.96 1.96
C PRO A 108 -0.17 12.26 0.48
N VAL A 109 -1.03 13.12 -0.06
CA VAL A 109 -1.10 13.57 -1.47
C VAL A 109 -1.46 12.45 -2.48
N LEU A 110 -0.81 11.30 -2.42
CA LEU A 110 -0.97 10.21 -3.39
C LEU A 110 -2.07 9.20 -3.03
N GLY A 111 -2.40 9.05 -1.74
CA GLY A 111 -3.38 8.07 -1.26
C GLY A 111 -4.79 8.28 -1.84
N GLN A 112 -5.16 9.52 -2.18
CA GLN A 112 -6.42 9.82 -2.85
C GLN A 112 -6.56 9.15 -4.22
N TYR A 113 -5.45 8.95 -4.95
CA TYR A 113 -5.49 8.26 -6.25
C TYR A 113 -5.65 6.76 -6.04
N ALA A 114 -5.04 6.20 -4.99
CA ALA A 114 -5.16 4.78 -4.65
C ALA A 114 -6.62 4.41 -4.34
N LYS A 115 -7.37 5.29 -3.66
CA LYS A 115 -8.81 5.11 -3.37
C LYS A 115 -9.69 5.05 -4.61
N ARG A 116 -9.25 5.62 -5.74
CA ARG A 116 -10.01 5.63 -7.00
C ARG A 116 -9.81 4.36 -7.82
N ILE A 117 -8.86 3.51 -7.43
CA ILE A 117 -8.55 2.26 -8.14
C ILE A 117 -9.58 1.19 -7.78
N LYS A 118 -10.40 0.83 -8.76
CA LYS A 118 -11.34 -0.29 -8.69
C LYS A 118 -10.64 -1.55 -9.21
N LEU A 119 -10.20 -2.38 -8.27
CA LEU A 119 -9.62 -3.71 -8.42
C LEU A 119 -10.23 -4.59 -7.35
#